data_AF-A0A656YX03-F1
#
_entry.id   AF-A0A656YX03-F1
#
_cell.length_a   1.000
_cell.length_b   1.000
_cell.length_c   1.000
_cell.angle_alpha   90.00
_cell.angle_beta   90.00
_cell.angle_gamma   90.00
#
_symmetry.space_group_name_H-M   'P 1'
#
loop_
_entity.id
_entity.type
_entity.pdbx_description
1 polymer ?
#
loop_
_entity_poly.entity_id
_entity_poly.type
_entity_poly.pdbx_seq_one_letter_code
_entity_poly.pdbx_strand_id
1 'polypeptide(L)'
;ELGFRCGQKCVKLLGDGAAGKMASIEKDGEKLKVGKTDLSEGVEISRVSDTDYINYENMEVTESFLDYARPFLDEKPSRKVRLLKRS
;
A
#
# COMPACT_ATOMS: atom_id res chain seq x y z
N GLU A 1 0.32 11.80 0.15
CA GLU A 1 1.65 12.22 0.66
C GLU A 1 2.77 11.19 0.40
N LEU A 2 2.60 9.92 0.77
CA LEU A 2 3.65 8.88 0.62
C LEU A 2 4.24 8.77 -0.79
N GLY A 3 3.41 8.79 -1.84
CA GLY A 3 3.92 8.75 -3.22
C GLY A 3 4.86 9.90 -3.58
N PHE A 4 4.59 11.11 -3.06
CA PHE A 4 5.46 12.27 -3.25
C PHE A 4 6.81 12.07 -2.54
N ARG A 5 6.78 11.56 -1.30
CA ARG A 5 8.00 11.25 -0.53
C ARG A 5 8.82 10.13 -1.16
N CYS A 6 8.19 9.12 -1.76
CA CYS A 6 8.87 8.10 -2.58
C CYS A 6 9.57 8.74 -3.79
N GLY A 7 8.91 9.65 -4.50
CA GLY A 7 9.53 10.40 -5.61
C GLY A 7 10.78 11.17 -5.16
N GLN A 8 10.71 11.90 -4.04
CA GLN A 8 11.87 12.59 -3.47
C GLN A 8 12.98 11.61 -3.08
N LYS A 9 12.64 10.43 -2.55
CA LYS A 9 13.60 9.38 -2.21
C LYS A 9 14.30 8.85 -3.47
N CYS A 10 13.59 8.63 -4.57
CA CYS A 10 14.20 8.21 -5.84
C CYS A 10 15.24 9.22 -6.33
N VAL A 11 14.94 10.52 -6.27
CA VAL A 11 15.90 11.57 -6.64
C VAL A 11 17.16 11.52 -5.77
N LYS A 12 17.00 11.30 -4.46
CA LYS A 12 18.15 11.12 -3.54
C LYS A 12 18.98 9.88 -3.87
N LEU A 13 18.33 8.75 -4.13
CA LEU A 13 19.03 7.50 -4.49
C LEU A 13 19.88 7.66 -5.76
N LEU A 14 19.42 8.43 -6.74
CA LEU A 14 20.21 8.78 -7.92
C LEU A 14 21.43 9.63 -7.57
N GLY A 15 21.25 10.64 -6.71
CA GLY A 15 22.34 11.50 -6.23
C GLY A 15 23.40 10.76 -5.41
N ASP A 16 23.00 9.75 -4.65
CA ASP A 16 23.88 8.93 -3.81
C ASP A 16 24.63 7.84 -4.61
N GLY A 17 24.42 7.75 -5.92
CA GLY A 17 25.01 6.69 -6.76
C GLY A 17 24.48 5.29 -6.45
N ALA A 18 23.31 5.19 -5.80
CA ALA A 18 22.72 3.93 -5.34
C ALA A 18 21.96 3.23 -6.49
N ALA A 19 22.69 2.90 -7.56
CA ALA A 19 22.18 2.10 -8.66
C ALA A 19 21.65 0.73 -8.17
N GLY A 20 20.59 0.23 -8.79
CA GLY A 20 20.00 -1.05 -8.39
C GLY A 20 19.05 -0.97 -7.20
N LYS A 21 18.76 0.21 -6.65
CA LYS A 21 17.82 0.39 -5.52
C LYS A 21 16.48 0.97 -5.96
N MET A 22 15.43 0.65 -5.22
CA MET A 22 14.10 1.26 -5.33
C MET A 22 13.68 1.93 -4.03
N ALA A 23 12.84 2.96 -4.12
CA ALA A 23 12.12 3.47 -2.95
C ALA A 23 11.00 2.49 -2.57
N SER A 24 10.94 2.13 -1.30
CA SER A 24 9.95 1.21 -0.74
C SER A 24 9.09 1.90 0.32
N ILE A 25 7.91 1.35 0.60
CA ILE A 25 7.11 1.71 1.78
C ILE A 25 7.27 0.59 2.80
N GLU A 26 7.78 0.95 3.97
CA GLU A 26 8.00 0.04 5.09
C GLU A 26 6.97 0.34 6.18
N LYS A 27 6.42 -0.71 6.78
CA LYS A 27 5.47 -0.62 7.90
C LYS A 27 6.19 -0.95 9.20
N ASP A 28 6.16 0.00 10.15
CA ASP A 28 6.68 -0.13 11.51
C ASP A 28 5.53 0.10 12.50
N GLY A 29 4.86 -0.98 12.89
CA GLY A 29 3.57 -0.92 13.59
C GLY A 29 2.50 -0.27 12.71
N GLU A 30 1.87 0.80 13.21
CA GLU A 30 0.89 1.59 12.43
C GLU A 30 1.54 2.70 11.58
N LYS A 31 2.86 2.90 11.68
CA LYS A 31 3.55 3.99 10.96
C LYS A 31 4.10 3.52 9.63
N LEU A 32 3.82 4.27 8.58
CA LEU A 32 4.41 4.08 7.26
C LEU A 32 5.63 4.98 7.08
N LYS A 33 6.74 4.39 6.61
CA LYS A 33 8.00 5.08 6.35
C LYS A 33 8.48 4.80 4.93
N VAL A 34 9.22 5.74 4.35
CA VAL A 34 9.83 5.57 3.02
C VAL A 34 11.25 5.04 3.20
N GLY A 35 11.46 3.82 2.70
CA GLY A 35 12.68 3.06 2.81
C GLY A 35 13.48 2.99 1.51
N LYS A 36 14.38 2.00 1.44
CA LYS A 36 15.05 1.59 0.20
C LYS A 36 15.26 0.08 0.20
N THR A 37 15.02 -0.55 -0.94
CA THR A 37 15.16 -2.00 -1.12
C THR A 37 15.94 -2.26 -2.42
N ASP A 38 16.59 -3.41 -2.51
CA ASP A 38 17.22 -3.85 -3.76
C ASP A 38 16.16 -4.16 -4.84
N LEU A 39 16.42 -3.72 -6.07
CA LEU A 39 15.54 -4.02 -7.19
C LEU A 39 15.39 -5.53 -7.41
N SER A 40 16.44 -6.31 -7.14
CA SER A 40 16.38 -7.78 -7.22
C SER A 40 15.39 -8.39 -6.24
N GLU A 41 15.27 -7.83 -5.03
CA GLU A 41 14.33 -8.29 -4.01
C GLU A 41 12.89 -7.91 -4.33
N GLY A 42 12.67 -6.75 -4.98
CA GLY A 42 11.34 -6.32 -5.39
C GLY A 42 10.77 -7.05 -6.62
N VAL A 43 11.61 -7.74 -7.39
CA VAL A 43 11.22 -8.51 -8.59
C VAL A 43 10.74 -9.91 -8.23
N GLU A 44 11.09 -10.43 -7.06
CA GLU A 44 10.47 -11.64 -6.51
C GLU A 44 9.02 -11.31 -6.12
N ILE A 45 8.12 -11.41 -7.09
CA ILE A 45 6.67 -11.33 -6.88
C ILE A 45 6.28 -12.54 -6.03
N SER A 46 6.37 -12.41 -4.71
CA SER A 46 5.66 -13.30 -3.80
C SER A 46 4.18 -12.99 -3.97
N ARG A 47 3.44 -13.88 -4.66
CA ARG A 47 1.99 -13.93 -4.49
C ARG A 47 1.76 -14.11 -3.00
N VAL A 48 1.12 -13.14 -2.38
CA VAL A 48 0.64 -13.28 -1.02
C VAL A 48 -0.61 -14.17 -1.10
N SER A 49 -0.39 -15.48 -1.20
CA SER A 49 -1.43 -16.48 -0.93
C SER A 49 -1.63 -16.59 0.58
N ASP A 50 -2.79 -17.06 1.01
CA ASP A 50 -3.06 -17.38 2.43
C ASP A 50 -3.04 -16.16 3.38
N THR A 51 -3.32 -14.96 2.86
CA THR A 51 -3.38 -13.74 3.68
C THR A 51 -4.67 -13.59 4.48
N ASP A 52 -5.64 -14.49 4.28
CA ASP A 52 -7.00 -14.36 4.80
C ASP A 52 -7.64 -12.99 4.45
N TYR A 53 -7.18 -12.28 3.40
CA TYR A 53 -7.66 -10.92 3.08
C TYR A 53 -9.02 -10.88 2.37
N ILE A 54 -9.43 -11.99 1.76
CA ILE A 54 -10.67 -12.08 1.00
C ILE A 54 -11.46 -13.28 1.52
N ASN A 55 -12.68 -13.03 1.98
CA ASN A 55 -13.67 -14.08 2.18
C ASN A 55 -14.33 -14.36 0.83
N TYR A 56 -13.92 -15.46 0.19
CA TYR A 56 -14.41 -15.86 -1.13
C TYR A 56 -15.85 -16.40 -1.12
N GLU A 57 -16.41 -16.77 0.04
CA GLU A 57 -17.80 -17.22 0.14
C GLU A 57 -18.77 -16.05 -0.03
N ASN A 58 -18.47 -14.93 0.62
CA ASN A 58 -19.30 -13.73 0.61
C ASN A 58 -18.80 -12.65 -0.37
N MET A 59 -17.66 -12.87 -1.01
CA MET A 59 -16.99 -11.91 -1.91
C MET A 59 -16.68 -10.57 -1.23
N GLU A 60 -16.27 -10.62 0.03
CA GLU A 60 -15.95 -9.45 0.87
C GLU A 60 -14.50 -9.45 1.34
N VAL A 61 -13.99 -8.27 1.70
CA VAL A 61 -12.68 -8.14 2.36
C VAL A 61 -12.80 -8.46 3.84
N THR A 62 -11.79 -9.09 4.43
CA THR A 62 -11.79 -9.45 5.85
C THR A 62 -11.29 -8.32 6.75
N GLU A 63 -11.44 -8.49 8.07
CA GLU A 63 -10.84 -7.59 9.05
C GLU A 63 -9.32 -7.54 8.93
N SER A 64 -8.66 -8.67 8.63
CA SER A 64 -7.21 -8.71 8.41
C SER A 64 -6.76 -7.82 7.26
N PHE A 65 -7.55 -7.74 6.18
CA PHE A 65 -7.31 -6.78 5.11
C PHE A 65 -7.50 -5.34 5.58
N LEU A 66 -8.58 -5.07 6.33
CA LEU A 66 -8.86 -3.72 6.85
C LEU A 66 -7.76 -3.24 7.78
N ASP A 67 -7.20 -4.10 8.63
CA ASP A 67 -6.09 -3.79 9.53
C ASP A 67 -4.77 -3.57 8.79
N TYR A 68 -4.53 -4.33 7.71
CA TYR A 68 -3.42 -4.08 6.80
C TYR A 68 -3.56 -2.71 6.12
N ALA A 69 -4.76 -2.41 5.61
CA ALA A 69 -5.03 -1.25 4.76
C ALA A 69 -5.25 0.06 5.53
N ARG A 70 -5.63 -0.01 6.82
CA ARG A 70 -5.91 1.13 7.71
C ARG A 70 -4.87 2.26 7.62
N PRO A 71 -3.55 2.01 7.74
CA PRO A 71 -2.55 3.08 7.66
C PRO A 71 -2.40 3.69 6.26
N PHE A 72 -2.94 3.06 5.21
CA PHE A 72 -2.87 3.54 3.83
C PHE A 72 -4.10 4.34 3.39
N LEU A 73 -5.26 4.09 4.01
CA LEU A 73 -6.56 4.58 3.53
C LEU A 73 -7.07 5.82 4.26
N ASP A 74 -6.42 6.25 5.35
CA ASP A 74 -6.93 7.28 6.26
C ASP A 74 -8.40 6.98 6.71
N GLU A 75 -9.08 7.89 7.41
CA GLU A 75 -10.51 7.71 7.72
C GLU A 75 -11.33 7.58 6.43
N LYS A 76 -12.17 6.53 6.39
CA LYS A 76 -13.04 6.19 5.26
C LYS A 76 -13.81 7.44 4.79
N PRO A 77 -13.59 7.95 3.56
CA PRO A 77 -14.33 9.11 3.09
C PRO A 77 -15.82 8.76 3.05
N SER A 78 -16.63 9.43 3.86
CA SER A 78 -18.07 9.17 3.92
C SER A 78 -18.70 9.55 2.58
N ARG A 79 -18.99 8.57 1.73
CA ARG A 79 -19.71 8.79 0.47
C ARG A 79 -21.21 8.60 0.74
N LYS A 80 -21.95 9.70 0.87
CA LYS A 80 -23.43 9.64 0.82
C LYS A 80 -23.86 9.34 -0.61
N VAL A 81 -24.08 8.06 -0.91
CA VAL A 81 -24.67 7.65 -2.19
C VAL A 81 -26.15 8.00 -2.14
N ARG A 82 -26.57 9.03 -2.90
CA ARG A 82 -27.99 9.29 -3.13
C ARG A 82 -28.48 8.33 -4.20
N LEU A 83 -29.21 7.29 -3.80
CA LEU A 83 -29.95 6.46 -4.74
C LEU A 83 -31.10 7.31 -5.31
N LEU A 84 -31.06 7.56 -6.62
CA LEU A 84 -32.20 8.15 -7.32
C LEU A 84 -33.32 7.10 -7.33
N LYS A 85 -34.45 7.39 -6.69
CA LYS A 85 -35.66 6.57 -6.85
C LYS A 85 -36.06 6.61 -8.32
N ARG A 86 -36.09 5.44 -8.98
CA ARG A 86 -36.81 5.29 -10.24
C ARG A 86 -38.30 5.46 -9.93
N SER A 87 -38.85 6.59 -10.37
CA SER A 87 -40.28 6.87 -10.50
C SER A 87 -40.87 6.11 -11.68
#